data_AF-A0AA87AT72-F1
#
_entry.id   AF-A0AA87AT72-F1
#
_cell.length_a   1.000
_cell.length_b   1.000
_cell.length_c   1.000
_cell.angle_alpha   90.00
_cell.angle_beta   90.00
_cell.angle_gamma   90.00
#
_symmetry.space_group_name_H-M   'P 1'
#
loop_
_entity.id
_entity.type
_entity.pdbx_description
1 polymer ?
#
loop_
_entity_poly.entity_id
_entity_poly.type
_entity_poly.pdbx_seq_one_letter_code
_entity_poly.pdbx_strand_id
1 'polypeptide(L)'
;MKSLELLVERIILSSRWLLVVFYLGLVAALAVYAFSFALKFLKVAKNVFIYDESDMILAMLGLIDAALVASLIVMVMISGYENFVSRFDEADDEVSFLGKLDSGSLKIKVASSIVAISSIHLLQIFLNASQYTDSQLMWFTIIHLAFVVSAVMLGFLEKLMAKPKDKSEKQVL
;
A
#
# COMPACT_ATOMS: atom_id res chain seq x y z
N MET A 1 17.55 20.69 -24.87
CA MET A 1 16.32 20.64 -24.05
C MET A 1 15.56 19.33 -24.28
N LYS A 2 15.13 18.98 -25.51
CA LYS A 2 14.51 17.66 -25.83
C LYS A 2 15.32 16.41 -25.40
N SER A 3 16.65 16.44 -25.48
CA SER A 3 17.48 15.30 -25.08
C SER A 3 17.51 15.04 -23.56
N LEU A 4 17.32 16.06 -22.73
CA LEU A 4 17.26 15.89 -21.26
C LEU A 4 15.90 15.35 -20.86
N GLU A 5 14.83 15.81 -21.51
CA GLU A 5 13.47 15.31 -21.36
C GLU A 5 13.38 13.82 -21.70
N LEU A 6 13.89 13.40 -22.86
CA LEU A 6 13.95 11.99 -23.28
C LEU A 6 14.81 11.12 -22.36
N LEU A 7 15.86 11.69 -21.76
CA LEU A 7 16.71 10.98 -20.80
C LEU A 7 15.99 10.77 -19.48
N VAL A 8 15.30 11.79 -18.97
CA VAL A 8 14.47 11.70 -17.76
C VAL A 8 13.31 10.73 -17.95
N GLU A 9 12.62 10.78 -19.09
CA GLU A 9 11.57 9.82 -19.44
C GLU A 9 12.10 8.38 -19.49
N ARG A 10 13.25 8.15 -20.14
CA ARG A 10 13.84 6.82 -20.21
C ARG A 10 14.22 6.28 -18.81
N ILE A 11 14.72 7.14 -17.92
CA ILE A 11 15.03 6.76 -16.54
C ILE A 11 13.74 6.43 -15.76
N ILE A 12 12.71 7.26 -15.87
CA ILE A 12 11.42 7.03 -15.20
C ILE A 12 10.76 5.75 -15.70
N LEU A 13 10.74 5.50 -17.01
CA LEU A 13 10.20 4.27 -17.58
C LEU A 13 11.02 3.03 -17.20
N SER A 14 12.34 3.15 -17.14
CA SER A 14 13.22 2.07 -16.69
C SER A 14 13.05 1.73 -15.21
N SER A 15 12.56 2.67 -14.39
CA SER A 15 12.29 2.43 -12.96
C SER A 15 11.23 1.35 -12.71
N ARG A 16 10.40 1.01 -13.71
CA ARG A 16 9.45 -0.12 -13.66
C ARG A 16 10.16 -1.46 -13.41
N TRP A 17 11.31 -1.68 -14.05
CA TRP A 17 12.08 -2.92 -13.89
C TRP A 17 12.63 -3.07 -12.47
N LEU A 18 12.90 -1.96 -11.79
CA LEU A 18 13.28 -1.98 -10.39
C LEU A 18 12.12 -2.51 -9.51
N LEU A 19 10.88 -2.09 -9.77
CA LEU A 19 9.69 -2.57 -9.05
C LEU A 19 9.48 -4.09 -9.20
N VAL A 20 9.78 -4.65 -10.38
CA VAL A 20 9.72 -6.10 -10.60
C VAL A 20 10.63 -6.86 -9.63
N VAL A 21 11.84 -6.35 -9.36
CA VAL A 21 12.76 -6.95 -8.38
C VAL A 21 12.16 -6.93 -6.97
N PHE A 22 11.48 -5.85 -6.58
CA PHE A 22 10.78 -5.77 -5.29
C PHE A 22 9.62 -6.78 -5.21
N TYR A 23 8.83 -6.96 -6.27
CA TYR A 23 7.76 -7.96 -6.29
C TYR A 23 8.29 -9.39 -6.21
N LEU A 24 9.40 -9.70 -6.89
CA LEU A 24 10.09 -10.98 -6.72
C LEU A 24 10.58 -11.19 -5.28
N GLY A 25 11.09 -10.14 -4.64
CA GLY A 25 11.44 -10.14 -3.22
C GLY A 25 10.23 -10.43 -2.32
N LEU A 26 9.07 -9.85 -2.61
CA LEU A 26 7.83 -10.11 -1.87
C LEU A 26 7.32 -11.55 -2.07
N VAL A 27 7.44 -12.12 -3.28
CA VAL A 27 7.16 -13.55 -3.52
C VAL A 27 8.06 -14.43 -2.65
N ALA A 28 9.36 -14.16 -2.63
CA ALA A 28 10.31 -14.91 -1.82
C ALA A 28 10.00 -14.78 -0.31
N ALA A 29 9.67 -13.57 0.16
CA ALA A 29 9.25 -13.32 1.53
C ALA A 29 7.97 -14.10 1.88
N LEU A 30 6.99 -14.12 0.98
CA LEU A 30 5.76 -14.88 1.14
C LEU A 30 6.02 -16.39 1.21
N ALA A 31 6.97 -16.91 0.43
CA ALA A 31 7.37 -18.32 0.48
C ALA A 31 8.01 -18.67 1.84
N VAL A 32 8.92 -17.82 2.35
CA VAL A 32 9.51 -17.99 3.69
C VAL A 32 8.42 -17.92 4.77
N TYR A 33 7.47 -16.98 4.63
CA TYR A 33 6.36 -16.84 5.56
C TYR A 33 5.42 -18.05 5.54
N ALA A 34 5.11 -18.60 4.36
CA ALA A 34 4.31 -19.81 4.20
C ALA A 34 4.98 -21.02 4.87
N PHE A 35 6.31 -21.14 4.76
CA PHE A 35 7.06 -22.17 5.47
C PHE A 35 6.94 -22.01 7.00
N SER A 36 7.09 -20.79 7.50
CA SER A 36 6.88 -20.48 8.93
C SER A 36 5.45 -20.81 9.39
N PHE A 37 4.44 -20.47 8.59
CA PHE A 37 3.04 -20.84 8.84
C PHE A 37 2.85 -22.36 8.94
N ALA A 38 3.44 -23.13 8.02
CA ALA A 38 3.37 -24.59 8.05
C ALA A 38 3.97 -25.16 9.35
N LEU A 39 5.10 -24.62 9.82
CA LEU A 39 5.70 -25.03 11.09
C LEU A 39 4.80 -24.69 12.29
N LYS A 40 4.19 -23.50 12.31
CA LYS A 40 3.22 -23.11 13.35
C LYS A 40 2.01 -24.05 13.35
N PHE A 41 1.44 -24.33 12.18
CA PHE A 41 0.33 -25.25 12.02
C PHE A 41 0.67 -26.66 12.54
N LEU A 42 1.83 -27.20 12.17
CA LEU A 42 2.29 -28.50 12.65
C LEU A 42 2.48 -28.52 14.18
N LYS A 43 2.94 -27.42 14.78
CA LYS A 43 3.04 -27.30 16.23
C LYS A 43 1.66 -27.36 16.90
N VAL A 44 0.67 -26.66 16.36
CA VAL A 44 -0.70 -26.69 16.86
C VAL A 44 -1.30 -28.10 16.71
N ALA A 45 -1.14 -28.72 15.54
CA ALA A 45 -1.64 -30.06 15.27
C ALA A 45 -1.08 -31.12 16.22
N LYS A 46 0.22 -31.06 16.55
CA LYS A 46 0.85 -32.00 17.50
C LYS A 46 0.36 -31.83 18.93
N ASN A 47 -0.04 -30.61 19.30
CA ASN A 47 -0.44 -30.27 20.66
C ASN A 47 -1.97 -30.29 20.86
N VAL A 48 -2.73 -30.80 19.89
CA VAL A 48 -4.20 -30.75 19.91
C VAL A 48 -4.82 -31.43 21.12
N PHE A 49 -4.19 -32.49 21.63
CA PHE A 49 -4.63 -33.23 22.81
C PHE A 49 -4.00 -32.75 24.12
N ILE A 50 -3.07 -31.80 24.03
CA ILE A 50 -2.33 -31.24 25.18
C ILE A 50 -2.92 -29.88 25.57
N TYR A 51 -3.35 -29.09 24.58
CA TYR A 51 -3.93 -27.79 24.82
C TYR A 51 -5.26 -27.86 25.56
N ASP A 52 -5.43 -26.96 26.52
CA ASP A 52 -6.74 -26.65 27.06
C ASP A 52 -7.55 -25.79 26.07
N GLU A 53 -8.80 -25.52 26.42
CA GLU A 53 -9.74 -24.82 25.53
C GLU A 53 -9.26 -23.40 25.18
N SER A 54 -8.69 -22.68 26.16
CA SER A 54 -8.12 -21.33 25.96
C SER A 54 -6.90 -21.34 25.05
N ASP A 55 -5.96 -22.26 25.29
CA ASP A 55 -4.74 -22.39 24.50
C ASP A 55 -5.05 -22.76 23.05
N MET A 56 -6.05 -23.61 22.83
CA MET A 56 -6.52 -23.96 21.50
C MET A 56 -7.07 -22.75 20.76
N ILE A 57 -7.91 -21.92 21.41
CA ILE A 57 -8.46 -20.71 20.80
C ILE A 57 -7.35 -19.72 20.43
N LEU A 58 -6.38 -19.50 21.33
CA LEU A 58 -5.25 -18.61 21.08
C LEU A 58 -4.37 -19.11 19.93
N ALA A 59 -4.12 -20.42 19.86
CA ALA A 59 -3.37 -21.04 18.78
C ALA A 59 -4.08 -20.85 17.42
N MET A 60 -5.40 -21.03 17.37
CA MET A 60 -6.19 -20.81 16.16
C MET A 60 -6.20 -19.34 15.74
N LEU A 61 -6.32 -18.40 16.68
CA LEU A 61 -6.26 -16.97 16.39
C LEU A 61 -4.92 -16.57 15.73
N GLY A 62 -3.80 -17.14 16.21
CA GLY A 62 -2.48 -16.92 15.62
C GLY A 62 -2.33 -17.49 14.21
N LEU A 63 -3.00 -18.61 13.88
CA LEU A 63 -3.03 -19.14 12.52
C LEU A 63 -3.90 -18.30 11.59
N ILE A 64 -5.04 -17.82 12.06
CA ILE A 64 -5.93 -16.92 11.30
C ILE A 64 -5.20 -15.62 10.98
N ASP A 65 -4.55 -15.00 11.97
CA ASP A 65 -3.77 -13.78 11.78
C ASP A 65 -2.67 -13.97 10.72
N ALA A 66 -1.93 -15.09 10.79
CA ALA A 66 -0.92 -15.38 9.78
C ALA A 66 -1.50 -15.52 8.36
N ALA A 67 -2.67 -16.14 8.22
CA ALA A 67 -3.35 -16.22 6.93
C ALA A 67 -3.82 -14.84 6.42
N LEU A 68 -4.27 -13.96 7.30
CA LEU A 68 -4.65 -12.58 6.96
C LEU A 68 -3.45 -11.75 6.50
N VAL A 69 -2.31 -11.84 7.19
CA VAL A 69 -1.07 -11.16 6.79
C VAL A 69 -0.62 -11.61 5.40
N ALA A 70 -0.63 -12.92 5.12
CA ALA A 70 -0.30 -13.45 3.80
C ALA A 70 -1.24 -12.92 2.71
N SER A 71 -2.55 -12.88 2.99
CA SER A 71 -3.56 -12.36 2.07
C SER A 71 -3.35 -10.88 1.76
N LEU A 72 -2.97 -10.09 2.76
CA LEU A 72 -2.65 -8.67 2.59
C LEU A 72 -1.39 -8.46 1.73
N ILE A 73 -0.35 -9.26 1.92
CA ILE A 73 0.87 -9.21 1.08
C ILE A 73 0.51 -9.46 -0.38
N VAL A 74 -0.28 -10.50 -0.68
CA VAL A 74 -0.71 -10.83 -2.04
C VAL A 74 -1.52 -9.69 -2.66
N MET A 75 -2.47 -9.13 -1.91
CA MET A 75 -3.27 -7.99 -2.38
C MET A 75 -2.40 -6.78 -2.73
N VAL A 76 -1.43 -6.45 -1.87
CA VAL A 76 -0.50 -5.34 -2.10
C VAL A 76 0.38 -5.61 -3.33
N MET A 77 0.86 -6.84 -3.51
CA MET A 77 1.63 -7.21 -4.69
C MET A 77 0.84 -7.06 -5.99
N ILE A 78 -0.37 -7.61 -6.05
CA ILE A 78 -1.21 -7.56 -7.25
C ILE A 78 -1.60 -6.11 -7.56
N SER A 79 -2.09 -5.37 -6.57
CA SER A 79 -2.47 -3.96 -6.73
C SER A 79 -1.27 -3.10 -7.12
N GLY A 80 -0.10 -3.32 -6.52
CA GLY A 80 1.13 -2.63 -6.89
C GLY A 80 1.53 -2.91 -8.34
N TYR A 81 1.56 -4.18 -8.73
CA TYR A 81 1.93 -4.58 -10.07
C TYR A 81 0.98 -4.00 -11.13
N GLU A 82 -0.34 -4.08 -10.90
CA GLU A 82 -1.34 -3.52 -11.81
C GLU A 82 -1.14 -2.00 -11.98
N ASN A 83 -1.02 -1.27 -10.87
CA ASN A 83 -0.97 0.18 -10.89
C ASN A 83 0.33 0.77 -11.44
N PHE A 84 1.47 0.08 -11.26
CA PHE A 84 2.79 0.66 -11.54
C PHE A 84 3.59 -0.06 -12.63
N VAL A 85 3.27 -1.33 -12.95
CA VAL A 85 3.99 -2.10 -13.98
C VAL A 85 3.06 -2.43 -15.15
N SER A 86 1.89 -3.02 -14.91
CA SER A 86 0.99 -3.50 -15.99
C SER A 86 0.39 -2.38 -16.83
N ARG A 87 -0.10 -1.30 -16.21
CA ARG A 87 -0.80 -0.19 -16.92
C ARG A 87 0.05 0.56 -17.95
N PHE A 88 1.37 0.44 -17.88
CA PHE A 88 2.28 1.11 -18.79
C PHE A 88 2.78 0.22 -19.95
N ASP A 89 2.41 -1.06 -19.99
CA ASP A 89 2.63 -1.93 -21.17
C ASP A 89 1.45 -1.90 -22.15
N GLU A 90 0.25 -1.57 -21.68
CA GLU A 90 -0.95 -1.43 -22.54
C GLU A 90 -1.05 -0.06 -23.23
N ALA A 91 -0.35 0.96 -22.70
CA ALA A 91 -0.33 2.31 -23.22
C ALA A 91 0.94 2.54 -24.07
N ASP A 92 0.99 1.92 -25.24
CA ASP A 92 2.06 2.15 -26.25
C ASP A 92 1.97 3.57 -26.88
N ASP A 93 0.95 4.35 -26.53
CA ASP A 93 0.74 5.74 -26.92
C ASP A 93 0.25 6.57 -25.73
N GLU A 94 1.14 7.31 -25.05
CA GLU A 94 0.90 8.70 -24.63
C GLU A 94 2.06 9.24 -23.78
N VAL A 95 3.00 9.89 -24.47
CA VAL A 95 3.96 10.86 -23.90
C VAL A 95 3.25 12.11 -23.32
N SER A 96 1.91 12.18 -23.38
CA SER A 96 1.10 13.31 -22.91
C SER A 96 0.79 13.30 -21.40
N PHE A 97 1.04 12.22 -20.67
CA PHE A 97 0.62 12.11 -19.25
C PHE A 97 1.32 13.12 -18.33
N LEU A 98 2.60 13.42 -18.58
CA LEU A 98 3.38 14.37 -17.77
C LEU A 98 2.91 15.82 -17.93
N GLY A 99 2.35 16.18 -19.09
CA GLY A 99 1.87 17.55 -19.38
C GLY A 99 0.53 17.91 -18.72
N LYS A 100 -0.19 16.93 -18.14
CA LYS A 100 -1.51 17.11 -17.50
C LYS A 100 -1.49 16.82 -16.00
N LEU A 101 -0.32 16.80 -15.35
CA LEU A 101 -0.23 16.70 -13.90
C LEU A 101 -0.67 18.02 -13.26
N ASP A 102 -1.98 18.14 -13.05
CA ASP A 102 -2.54 19.21 -12.24
C ASP A 102 -1.99 19.11 -10.81
N SER A 103 -1.38 20.19 -10.34
CA SER A 103 -0.67 20.26 -9.06
C SER A 103 -1.58 19.96 -7.85
N GLY A 104 -2.89 20.16 -7.98
CA GLY A 104 -3.88 19.77 -6.98
C GLY A 104 -4.03 18.26 -6.86
N SER A 105 -4.26 17.58 -7.99
CA SER A 105 -4.36 16.12 -8.06
C SER A 105 -3.08 15.40 -7.58
N LEU A 106 -1.90 16.01 -7.81
CA LEU A 106 -0.62 15.45 -7.37
C LEU A 106 -0.46 15.51 -5.84
N LYS A 107 -0.85 16.61 -5.20
CA LYS A 107 -0.79 16.76 -3.74
C LYS A 107 -1.65 15.72 -3.02
N ILE A 108 -2.86 15.48 -3.52
CA ILE A 108 -3.76 14.47 -2.95
C ILE A 108 -3.16 13.06 -3.08
N LYS A 109 -2.67 12.71 -4.27
CA LYS A 109 -2.07 11.39 -4.51
C LYS A 109 -0.89 11.14 -3.58
N VAL A 110 0.02 12.11 -3.46
CA VAL A 110 1.19 12.00 -2.57
C VAL A 110 0.74 11.87 -1.10
N ALA A 111 -0.19 12.69 -0.64
CA ALA A 111 -0.71 12.60 0.73
C ALA A 111 -1.36 11.23 1.02
N SER A 112 -2.15 10.71 0.08
CA SER A 112 -2.79 9.40 0.21
C SER A 112 -1.78 8.24 0.26
N SER A 113 -0.71 8.29 -0.55
CA SER A 113 0.35 7.29 -0.52
C SER A 113 1.13 7.31 0.79
N ILE A 114 1.43 8.50 1.34
CA ILE A 114 2.11 8.64 2.64
C ILE A 114 1.27 8.03 3.75
N VAL A 115 -0.05 8.30 3.76
CA VAL A 115 -0.97 7.71 4.73
C VAL A 115 -0.98 6.19 4.62
N ALA A 116 -1.08 5.63 3.41
CA ALA A 116 -1.09 4.18 3.19
C ALA A 116 0.20 3.49 3.67
N ILE A 117 1.37 4.05 3.34
CA ILE A 117 2.66 3.54 3.80
C ILE A 117 2.75 3.61 5.33
N SER A 118 2.30 4.72 5.92
CA SER A 118 2.27 4.91 7.37
C SER A 118 1.33 3.91 8.07
N SER A 119 0.18 3.57 7.47
CA SER A 119 -0.74 2.54 8.01
C SER A 119 -0.10 1.16 8.05
N ILE A 120 0.61 0.77 6.98
CA ILE A 120 1.33 -0.51 6.93
C ILE A 120 2.40 -0.57 8.02
N HIS A 121 3.13 0.52 8.21
CA HIS A 121 4.16 0.59 9.25
C HIS A 121 3.58 0.53 10.67
N LEU A 122 2.48 1.24 10.92
CA LEU A 122 1.79 1.18 12.21
C LEU A 122 1.28 -0.22 12.52
N LEU A 123 0.77 -0.94 11.50
CA LEU A 123 0.36 -2.34 11.64
C LEU A 123 1.55 -3.25 12.01
N GLN A 124 2.72 -3.06 11.39
CA GLN A 124 3.93 -3.81 11.74
C GLN A 124 4.36 -3.57 13.19
N ILE A 125 4.30 -2.32 13.66
CA ILE A 125 4.62 -1.94 15.04
C ILE A 125 3.61 -2.60 16.00
N PHE A 126 2.33 -2.58 15.65
CA PHE A 126 1.27 -3.19 16.45
C PHE A 126 1.43 -4.70 16.58
N LEU A 127 1.76 -5.40 15.48
CA LEU A 127 2.04 -6.84 15.50
C LEU A 127 3.29 -7.21 16.31
N ASN A 128 4.20 -6.26 16.53
CA ASN A 128 5.41 -6.41 17.34
C ASN A 128 5.37 -5.55 18.62
N ALA A 129 4.18 -5.28 19.17
CA ALA A 129 4.00 -4.31 20.26
C ALA A 129 4.87 -4.59 21.49
N SER A 130 5.22 -5.86 21.77
CA SER A 130 6.09 -6.24 22.88
C SER A 130 7.53 -5.72 22.78
N GLN A 131 7.97 -5.27 21.60
CA GLN A 131 9.28 -4.67 21.36
C GLN A 131 9.29 -3.15 21.54
N TYR A 132 8.14 -2.55 21.84
CA TYR A 132 7.97 -1.11 21.95
C TYR A 132 7.36 -0.74 23.29
N THR A 133 7.69 0.44 23.78
CA THR A 133 7.07 1.00 24.99
C THR A 133 5.71 1.60 24.65
N ASP A 134 4.82 1.68 25.65
CA ASP A 134 3.49 2.30 25.48
C ASP A 134 3.58 3.73 24.94
N SER A 135 4.60 4.49 25.36
CA SER A 135 4.85 5.84 24.86
C SER A 135 5.17 5.85 23.37
N GLN A 136 5.98 4.90 22.89
CA GLN A 136 6.29 4.78 21.46
C GLN A 136 5.05 4.40 20.66
N LEU A 137 4.27 3.41 21.12
CA LEU A 137 3.02 3.00 20.48
C LEU A 137 2.02 4.16 20.37
N MET A 138 1.90 4.96 21.43
CA MET A 138 1.07 6.16 21.45
C MET A 138 1.56 7.18 20.40
N TRP A 139 2.86 7.49 20.37
CA TRP A 139 3.40 8.47 19.41
C TRP A 139 3.27 8.01 17.95
N PHE A 140 3.50 6.73 17.65
CA PHE A 140 3.28 6.20 16.32
C PHE A 140 1.83 6.36 15.87
N THR A 141 0.88 6.10 16.79
CA THR A 141 -0.55 6.26 16.52
C THR A 141 -0.92 7.73 16.31
N ILE A 142 -0.42 8.64 17.14
CA ILE A 142 -0.68 10.09 17.04
C ILE A 142 -0.13 10.65 15.72
N ILE A 143 1.09 10.28 15.33
CA ILE A 143 1.71 10.74 14.08
C ILE A 143 0.90 10.22 12.88
N HIS A 144 0.46 8.96 12.92
CA HIS A 144 -0.37 8.42 11.85
C HIS A 144 -1.70 9.18 11.72
N LEU A 145 -2.37 9.45 12.85
CA LEU A 145 -3.59 10.26 12.86
C LEU A 145 -3.36 11.66 12.29
N ALA A 146 -2.22 12.31 12.59
CA ALA A 146 -1.88 13.60 12.02
C ALA A 146 -1.76 13.56 10.49
N PHE A 147 -1.17 12.50 9.93
CA PHE A 147 -1.12 12.29 8.48
C PHE A 147 -2.51 12.05 7.88
N VAL A 148 -3.35 11.23 8.52
CA VAL A 148 -4.72 10.98 8.06
C VAL A 148 -5.52 12.28 8.02
N VAL A 149 -5.51 13.06 9.11
CA VAL A 149 -6.22 14.34 9.19
C VAL A 149 -5.72 15.31 8.11
N SER A 150 -4.41 15.38 7.92
CA SER A 150 -3.80 16.25 6.91
C SER A 150 -4.22 15.87 5.49
N ALA A 151 -4.25 14.58 5.17
CA ALA A 151 -4.69 14.08 3.87
C ALA A 151 -6.19 14.35 3.62
N VAL A 152 -7.03 14.17 4.64
CA VAL A 152 -8.47 14.46 4.58
C VAL A 152 -8.72 15.95 4.36
N MET A 153 -8.02 16.83 5.11
CA MET A 153 -8.12 18.28 4.94
C MET A 153 -7.70 18.72 3.53
N LEU A 154 -6.61 18.17 2.99
CA LEU A 154 -6.17 18.44 1.62
C LEU A 154 -7.23 18.02 0.59
N GLY A 155 -7.79 16.82 0.73
CA GLY A 155 -8.87 16.36 -0.14
C GLY A 155 -10.13 17.23 -0.07
N PHE A 156 -10.45 17.74 1.13
CA PHE A 156 -11.57 18.65 1.32
C PHE A 156 -11.34 20.03 0.69
N LEU A 157 -10.16 20.63 0.90
CA LEU A 157 -9.78 21.92 0.30
C LEU A 157 -9.84 21.88 -1.22
N GLU A 158 -9.32 20.81 -1.83
CA GLU A 158 -9.34 20.65 -3.28
C GLU A 158 -10.77 20.55 -3.83
N LYS A 159 -11.66 19.83 -3.12
CA LYS A 159 -13.08 19.73 -3.49
C LYS A 159 -13.80 21.08 -3.42
N LEU A 160 -13.42 21.95 -2.48
CA LEU A 160 -13.95 23.31 -2.39
C LEU A 160 -13.41 24.23 -3.49
N MET A 161 -12.16 24.03 -3.92
CA MET A 161 -11.50 24.82 -4.96
C MET A 161 -11.86 24.36 -6.38
N ALA A 162 -12.42 23.17 -6.55
CA ALA A 162 -12.90 22.66 -7.83
C ALA A 162 -14.08 23.52 -8.33
N LYS A 163 -13.81 24.39 -9.32
CA LYS A 163 -14.84 25.20 -9.99
C LYS A 163 -15.95 24.29 -10.56
N PRO A 164 -17.25 24.68 -10.46
CA PRO A 164 -18.30 23.97 -11.16
C PRO A 164 -18.00 24.04 -12.66
N LYS A 165 -17.92 22.89 -13.33
CA LYS A 165 -17.93 22.82 -14.80
C LYS A 165 -19.26 23.41 -15.26
N ASP A 166 -19.23 24.62 -15.81
CA ASP A 166 -20.38 25.23 -16.45
C ASP A 166 -20.80 24.35 -17.64
N LYS A 167 -22.00 23.79 -17.58
CA LYS A 167 -22.62 22.99 -18.64
C LYS A 167 -23.40 23.92 -19.57
N SER A 168 -22.74 24.92 -20.16
CA SER A 168 -23.36 25.89 -21.06
C SER A 168 -22.92 25.71 -22.51
N GLU A 169 -22.98 24.48 -23.04
CA GLU A 169 -22.87 24.28 -24.49
C GLU A 169 -23.68 23.06 -24.94
N LYS A 170 -25.00 23.16 -24.82
CA LYS A 170 -25.97 22.34 -25.57
C LYS A 170 -27.35 23.00 -25.46
N GLN A 171 -27.63 23.91 -26.40
CA GLN A 171 -28.95 24.19 -27.02
C GLN A 171 -28.92 25.60 -27.62
N VAL A 172 -28.62 25.69 -28.92
CA VAL A 172 -29.43 26.29 -30.00
C VAL A 172 -28.72 25.79 -31.28
N LEU A 173 -29.19 24.69 -31.89
CA LEU A 173 -30.00 24.69 -33.13
C LEU A 173 -29.43 25.57 -34.24
#